data_AF-R7NF66-F1
#
_entry.id   AF-R7NF66-F1
#
_cell.length_a   1.000
_cell.length_b   1.000
_cell.length_c   1.000
_cell.angle_alpha   90.00
_cell.angle_beta   90.00
_cell.angle_gamma   90.00
#
_symmetry.space_group_name_H-M   'P 1'
#
loop_
_entity.id
_entity.type
_entity.pdbx_description
1 polymer ?
#
loop_
_entity_poly.entity_id
_entity_poly.type
_entity_poly.pdbx_seq_one_letter_code
_entity_poly.pdbx_strand_id
1 'polypeptide(L)'
;MTTGVIYKSLDESQYDEDGEVYYFAGAPTDNYVKFAGYYWRIIRINGDGSIRMIYDGRSAHANGKSSDDRQIGTSAFNLENYNQSEYAGFMFTAGQAHGLGTSSTIKGVLDNWYNNNLKSYEEFISTEAGFCGDREPSTNASISNGQGGTGTIETYYGGYIRLITNKNPDLKCKNDVDLYTVNESNKGNKALMYPIGLITADEVVMAGAVYKEVNEHFYLFNGLVNWTFTPANSFSTGNALGFRMGADGVLGNSGVSYTGGVRPVINLVHDLEIIGSGTSSDPFVVKGAE
;
A
#
# COMPACT_ATOMS: atom_id res chain seq x y z
N MET A 1 -0.33 21.52 18.70
CA MET A 1 -1.36 20.61 19.24
C MET A 1 -1.75 19.70 18.11
N THR A 2 -1.31 18.44 18.15
CA THR A 2 -1.75 17.44 17.16
C THR A 2 -3.22 17.13 17.42
N THR A 3 -4.00 17.11 16.35
CA THR A 3 -5.46 17.03 16.26
C THR A 3 -6.06 15.68 16.70
N GLY A 4 -5.33 14.87 17.49
CA GLY A 4 -5.79 13.55 17.95
C GLY A 4 -5.89 12.49 16.84
N VAL A 5 -5.28 12.73 15.69
CA VAL A 5 -5.39 11.92 14.46
C VAL A 5 -4.04 11.48 13.89
N ILE A 6 -2.93 12.02 14.40
CA ILE A 6 -1.57 11.50 14.16
C ILE A 6 -1.10 10.78 15.42
N TYR A 7 -0.67 9.55 15.24
CA TYR A 7 -0.26 8.63 16.28
C TYR A 7 1.21 8.31 16.12
N LYS A 8 1.86 8.02 17.24
CA LYS A 8 3.25 7.60 17.31
C LYS A 8 3.28 6.11 17.66
N SER A 9 4.18 5.33 17.05
CA SER A 9 4.41 3.95 17.47
C SER A 9 4.78 3.88 18.95
N LEU A 10 4.15 2.97 19.69
CA LEU A 10 4.30 2.86 21.15
C LEU A 10 5.66 2.25 21.55
N ASP A 11 6.11 1.26 20.79
CA ASP A 11 7.35 0.52 21.00
C ASP A 11 7.80 -0.17 19.69
N GLU A 12 8.93 -0.88 19.75
CA GLU A 12 9.55 -1.56 18.61
C GLU A 12 8.66 -2.57 17.88
N SER A 13 7.57 -3.05 18.51
CA SER A 13 6.60 -3.95 17.86
C SER A 13 5.73 -3.24 16.82
N GLN A 14 5.70 -1.90 16.83
CA GLN A 14 4.94 -1.06 15.89
C GLN A 14 5.85 -0.26 14.94
N TYR A 15 7.16 -0.49 15.01
CA TYR A 15 8.13 0.13 14.11
C TYR A 15 7.99 -0.46 12.70
N ASP A 16 8.41 0.31 11.70
CA ASP A 16 8.71 -0.29 10.40
C ASP A 16 10.13 -0.90 10.42
N GLU A 17 10.64 -1.28 9.24
CA GLU A 17 11.99 -1.81 9.09
C GLU A 17 13.10 -0.82 9.50
N ASP A 18 12.83 0.49 9.50
CA ASP A 18 13.81 1.55 9.75
C ASP A 18 13.68 2.18 11.14
N GLY A 19 12.55 1.96 11.82
CA GLY A 19 12.38 2.31 13.22
C GLY A 19 11.05 2.98 13.52
N GLU A 20 11.12 4.02 14.35
CA GLU A 20 9.96 4.69 14.93
C GLU A 20 9.13 5.41 13.87
N VAL A 21 7.81 5.19 13.87
CA VAL A 21 6.90 5.74 12.86
C VAL A 21 5.84 6.66 13.46
N TYR A 22 5.34 7.57 12.62
CA TYR A 22 4.16 8.38 12.91
C TYR A 22 3.11 8.13 11.83
N TYR A 23 1.86 7.83 12.19
CA TYR A 23 0.82 7.48 11.22
C TYR A 23 -0.49 8.22 11.47
N PHE A 24 -1.23 8.45 10.39
CA PHE A 24 -2.53 9.10 10.45
C PHE A 24 -3.66 8.07 10.54
N ALA A 25 -4.64 8.32 11.41
CA ALA A 25 -5.84 7.50 11.55
C ALA A 25 -7.12 8.34 11.77
N GLY A 26 -8.28 7.73 11.50
CA GLY A 26 -9.58 8.38 11.61
C GLY A 26 -9.78 9.41 10.50
N ALA A 27 -10.14 10.64 10.87
CA ALA A 27 -10.52 11.70 9.94
C ALA A 27 -9.62 12.95 10.04
N PRO A 28 -8.29 12.85 9.84
CA PRO A 28 -7.41 14.01 9.84
C PRO A 28 -7.82 15.05 8.82
N THR A 29 -7.60 16.31 9.18
CA THR A 29 -7.90 17.48 8.32
C THR A 29 -6.65 18.19 7.82
N ASP A 30 -5.47 17.75 8.27
CA ASP A 30 -4.16 18.38 8.12
C ASP A 30 -3.09 17.43 7.52
N ASN A 31 -3.52 16.49 6.67
CA ASN A 31 -2.64 15.51 6.02
C ASN A 31 -2.69 15.53 4.48
N TYR A 32 -3.03 16.69 3.90
CA TYR A 32 -3.06 16.91 2.45
C TYR A 32 -1.71 17.39 1.94
N VAL A 33 -1.24 16.79 0.85
CA VAL A 33 -0.02 17.21 0.14
C VAL A 33 -0.39 17.48 -1.32
N LYS A 34 0.17 18.54 -1.90
CA LYS A 34 0.15 18.79 -3.34
C LYS A 34 1.58 18.63 -3.88
N PHE A 35 1.76 17.67 -4.78
CA PHE A 35 3.05 17.30 -5.34
C PHE A 35 2.90 16.88 -6.79
N ALA A 36 3.76 17.40 -7.68
CA ALA A 36 3.76 17.11 -9.12
C ALA A 36 2.39 17.36 -9.79
N GLY A 37 1.67 18.41 -9.37
CA GLY A 37 0.34 18.74 -9.88
C GLY A 37 -0.83 17.87 -9.38
N TYR A 38 -0.58 16.91 -8.49
CA TYR A 38 -1.59 16.03 -7.91
C TYR A 38 -1.78 16.25 -6.41
N TYR A 39 -2.92 15.80 -5.90
CA TYR A 39 -3.23 15.77 -4.48
C TYR A 39 -2.98 14.38 -3.91
N TRP A 40 -2.42 14.36 -2.70
CA TRP A 40 -2.04 13.16 -1.98
C TRP A 40 -2.49 13.26 -0.52
N ARG A 41 -2.63 12.10 0.14
CA ARG A 41 -2.83 12.01 1.60
C ARG A 41 -1.63 11.35 2.24
N ILE A 42 -1.09 11.95 3.29
CA ILE A 42 -0.03 11.32 4.10
C ILE A 42 -0.65 10.14 4.83
N ILE A 43 -0.02 8.97 4.66
CA ILE A 43 -0.32 7.75 5.40
C ILE A 43 0.48 7.74 6.70
N ARG A 44 1.81 7.89 6.57
CA ARG A 44 2.75 7.85 7.67
C ARG A 44 4.06 8.56 7.34
N ILE A 45 4.83 8.86 8.38
CA ILE A 45 6.26 9.16 8.34
C ILE A 45 6.97 7.87 8.75
N ASN A 46 7.82 7.37 7.85
CA ASN A 46 8.59 6.13 8.03
C ASN A 46 9.73 6.33 9.05
N GLY A 47 10.30 5.23 9.54
CA GLY A 47 11.43 5.25 10.48
C GLY A 47 12.69 5.94 9.94
N ASP A 48 12.88 5.93 8.61
CA ASP A 48 13.95 6.66 7.92
C ASP A 48 13.64 8.16 7.70
N GLY A 49 12.48 8.64 8.18
CA GLY A 49 12.02 10.02 8.05
C GLY A 49 11.34 10.35 6.71
N SER A 50 11.25 9.40 5.77
CA SER A 50 10.53 9.61 4.51
C SER A 50 9.01 9.71 4.72
N ILE A 51 8.33 10.49 3.88
CA ILE A 51 6.88 10.74 3.99
C ILE A 51 6.15 9.83 3.01
N ARG A 52 5.45 8.83 3.53
CA ARG A 52 4.66 7.89 2.74
C ARG A 52 3.27 8.44 2.48
N MET A 53 2.90 8.55 1.20
CA MET A 53 1.64 9.17 0.80
C MET A 53 0.95 8.44 -0.35
N ILE A 54 -0.38 8.49 -0.35
CA ILE A 54 -1.24 7.88 -1.36
C ILE A 54 -1.91 8.92 -2.23
N TYR A 55 -2.02 8.62 -3.52
CA TYR A 55 -2.70 9.44 -4.50
C TYR A 55 -4.17 9.67 -4.10
N ASP A 56 -4.60 10.93 -4.22
CA ASP A 56 -5.92 11.41 -3.84
C ASP A 56 -6.58 12.30 -4.89
N GLY A 57 -6.06 12.30 -6.13
CA GLY A 57 -6.72 12.89 -7.28
C GLY A 57 -6.15 14.21 -7.76
N ARG A 58 -6.94 14.90 -8.60
CA ARG A 58 -6.55 16.17 -9.25
C ARG A 58 -7.09 17.39 -8.50
N SER A 59 -7.85 17.17 -7.45
CA SER A 59 -8.37 18.17 -6.52
C SER A 59 -8.38 17.62 -5.11
N ALA A 60 -8.35 18.48 -4.09
CA ALA A 60 -8.55 18.04 -2.72
C ALA A 60 -10.00 17.58 -2.48
N HIS A 61 -10.16 16.49 -1.73
CA HIS A 61 -11.47 15.94 -1.36
C HIS A 61 -11.63 15.88 0.14
N ALA A 62 -12.81 16.27 0.63
CA ALA A 62 -13.15 16.11 2.05
C ALA A 62 -13.18 14.62 2.45
N ASN A 63 -12.93 14.34 3.72
CA ASN A 63 -13.09 12.99 4.28
C ASN A 63 -14.52 12.48 4.06
N GLY A 64 -14.69 11.19 3.78
CA GLY A 64 -16.00 10.60 3.49
C GLY A 64 -16.54 10.88 2.09
N LYS A 65 -15.83 11.64 1.24
CA LYS A 65 -16.30 11.97 -0.11
C LYS A 65 -15.90 10.91 -1.14
N SER A 66 -16.90 10.39 -1.87
CA SER A 66 -16.68 9.57 -3.06
C SER A 66 -16.32 10.44 -4.28
N SER A 67 -15.30 10.02 -5.04
CA SER A 67 -14.91 10.69 -6.30
C SER A 67 -14.02 9.79 -7.17
N ASP A 68 -14.36 9.68 -8.46
CA ASP A 68 -13.67 8.83 -9.45
C ASP A 68 -12.22 9.22 -9.71
N ASP A 69 -11.85 10.48 -9.50
CA ASP A 69 -10.49 10.98 -9.75
C ASP A 69 -9.49 10.59 -8.64
N ARG A 70 -9.94 10.00 -7.52
CA ARG A 70 -9.10 9.56 -6.38
C ARG A 70 -8.36 8.23 -6.65
N GLN A 71 -8.33 7.79 -7.91
CA GLN A 71 -7.56 6.66 -8.44
C GLN A 71 -7.09 6.99 -9.86
N ILE A 72 -6.01 6.36 -10.33
CA ILE A 72 -5.44 6.63 -11.67
C ILE A 72 -6.13 5.84 -12.79
N GLY A 73 -7.05 4.95 -12.42
CA GLY A 73 -7.74 4.03 -13.30
C GLY A 73 -8.09 2.75 -12.55
N THR A 74 -8.46 1.72 -13.30
CA THR A 74 -8.75 0.39 -12.77
C THR A 74 -7.91 -0.69 -13.47
N SER A 75 -7.61 -1.77 -12.75
CA SER A 75 -6.86 -2.91 -13.25
C SER A 75 -7.24 -4.17 -12.49
N ALA A 76 -7.09 -5.33 -13.13
CA ALA A 76 -6.86 -6.56 -12.38
C ALA A 76 -5.52 -6.44 -11.62
N PHE A 77 -5.40 -7.08 -10.46
CA PHE A 77 -4.09 -7.20 -9.82
C PHE A 77 -3.19 -8.08 -10.71
N ASN A 78 -3.71 -9.23 -11.14
CA ASN A 78 -3.06 -10.13 -12.09
C ASN A 78 -4.11 -10.80 -13.00
N LEU A 79 -4.01 -10.61 -14.32
CA LEU A 79 -5.03 -11.03 -15.29
C LEU A 79 -4.87 -12.47 -15.80
N GLU A 80 -3.67 -12.84 -16.26
CA GLU A 80 -3.45 -14.10 -17.01
C GLU A 80 -3.04 -15.28 -16.12
N ASN A 81 -2.96 -15.04 -14.82
CA ASN A 81 -2.38 -15.94 -13.86
C ASN A 81 -3.08 -15.62 -12.53
N TYR A 82 -4.16 -16.33 -12.20
CA TYR A 82 -4.97 -16.03 -11.01
C TYR A 82 -5.33 -17.26 -10.17
N ASN A 83 -5.01 -18.46 -10.66
CA ASN A 83 -5.41 -19.74 -10.08
C ASN A 83 -4.26 -20.48 -9.36
N GLN A 84 -3.14 -19.81 -9.10
CA GLN A 84 -2.02 -20.32 -8.29
C GLN A 84 -1.56 -19.28 -7.27
N SER A 85 -0.99 -19.73 -6.15
CA SER A 85 -0.78 -18.93 -4.94
C SER A 85 0.16 -17.77 -5.21
N GLU A 86 1.24 -18.02 -5.92
CA GLU A 86 2.28 -17.06 -6.28
C GLU A 86 1.73 -15.87 -7.07
N TYR A 87 0.57 -16.01 -7.71
CA TYR A 87 -0.03 -14.95 -8.51
C TYR A 87 -0.68 -13.83 -7.70
N ALA A 88 -0.78 -13.99 -6.38
CA ALA A 88 -1.14 -12.91 -5.46
C ALA A 88 -0.03 -11.85 -5.31
N GLY A 89 1.20 -12.16 -5.77
CA GLY A 89 2.35 -11.27 -5.64
C GLY A 89 2.38 -10.11 -6.64
N PHE A 90 2.92 -8.97 -6.21
CA PHE A 90 3.18 -7.80 -7.07
C PHE A 90 4.14 -8.14 -8.23
N MET A 91 5.05 -9.07 -7.98
CA MET A 91 5.82 -9.83 -8.96
C MET A 91 5.73 -11.32 -8.60
N PHE A 92 5.98 -12.21 -9.56
CA PHE A 92 5.88 -13.66 -9.36
C PHE A 92 6.82 -14.45 -10.29
N THR A 93 7.10 -15.69 -9.90
CA THR A 93 7.67 -16.74 -10.76
C THR A 93 6.90 -18.02 -10.45
N ALA A 94 6.42 -18.74 -11.47
CA ALA A 94 5.70 -19.99 -11.25
C ALA A 94 6.57 -20.98 -10.44
N GLY A 95 5.98 -21.58 -9.40
CA GLY A 95 6.67 -22.50 -8.50
C GLY A 95 7.61 -21.84 -7.47
N GLN A 96 7.57 -20.52 -7.29
CA GLN A 96 8.38 -19.80 -6.28
C GLN A 96 7.52 -18.85 -5.45
N ALA A 97 7.49 -19.04 -4.11
CA ALA A 97 6.70 -18.21 -3.21
C ALA A 97 7.09 -16.72 -3.24
N HIS A 98 8.39 -16.43 -3.42
CA HIS A 98 8.95 -15.08 -3.50
C HIS A 98 9.51 -14.76 -4.89
N GLY A 99 8.98 -15.38 -5.95
CA GLY A 99 9.48 -15.18 -7.31
C GLY A 99 9.38 -13.72 -7.78
N LEU A 100 10.35 -13.27 -8.57
CA LEU A 100 10.46 -11.89 -9.08
C LEU A 100 10.59 -11.84 -10.61
N GLY A 101 10.42 -12.97 -11.31
CA GLY A 101 10.72 -13.09 -12.74
C GLY A 101 9.69 -12.41 -13.65
N THR A 102 8.46 -12.21 -13.18
CA THR A 102 7.34 -11.64 -13.96
C THR A 102 6.63 -10.55 -13.16
N SER A 103 6.31 -9.44 -13.80
CA SER A 103 5.50 -8.37 -13.19
C SER A 103 4.02 -8.70 -13.24
N SER A 104 3.28 -8.35 -12.19
CA SER A 104 1.81 -8.37 -12.21
C SER A 104 1.23 -7.33 -13.18
N THR A 105 -0.04 -7.49 -13.56
CA THR A 105 -0.73 -6.53 -14.44
C THR A 105 -0.79 -5.14 -13.81
N ILE A 106 -1.13 -5.05 -12.53
CA ILE A 106 -1.23 -3.76 -11.82
C ILE A 106 0.12 -3.05 -11.67
N LYS A 107 1.22 -3.80 -11.54
CA LYS A 107 2.58 -3.22 -11.52
C LYS A 107 2.86 -2.47 -12.82
N GLY A 108 2.52 -3.05 -13.98
CA GLY A 108 2.68 -2.38 -15.27
C GLY A 108 1.87 -1.07 -15.39
N VAL A 109 0.68 -1.01 -14.77
CA VAL A 109 -0.13 0.21 -14.71
C VAL A 109 0.57 1.30 -13.88
N LEU A 110 1.11 0.93 -12.71
CA LEU A 110 1.85 1.86 -11.85
C LEU A 110 3.14 2.35 -12.50
N ASP A 111 3.92 1.45 -13.10
CA ASP A 111 5.20 1.80 -13.75
C ASP A 111 4.97 2.81 -14.89
N ASN A 112 3.96 2.56 -15.74
CA ASN A 112 3.59 3.48 -16.82
C ASN A 112 3.12 4.84 -16.29
N TRP A 113 2.33 4.85 -15.22
CA TRP A 113 1.84 6.10 -14.64
C TRP A 113 2.99 6.90 -14.02
N TYR A 114 3.90 6.26 -13.27
CA TYR A 114 5.07 6.92 -12.70
C TYR A 114 5.93 7.55 -13.79
N ASN A 115 6.29 6.78 -14.83
CA ASN A 115 7.12 7.27 -15.93
C ASN A 115 6.55 8.52 -16.61
N ASN A 116 5.23 8.58 -16.78
CA ASN A 116 4.59 9.68 -17.49
C ASN A 116 4.32 10.91 -16.63
N ASN A 117 4.24 10.77 -15.31
CA ASN A 117 3.74 11.84 -14.43
C ASN A 117 4.74 12.26 -13.35
N LEU A 118 5.62 11.36 -12.89
CA LEU A 118 6.54 11.61 -11.77
C LEU A 118 8.02 11.57 -12.14
N LYS A 119 8.36 11.18 -13.38
CA LYS A 119 9.77 11.00 -13.79
C LYS A 119 10.63 12.26 -13.62
N SER A 120 10.06 13.44 -13.87
CA SER A 120 10.76 14.73 -13.70
C SER A 120 10.92 15.16 -12.23
N TYR A 121 10.38 14.40 -11.27
CA TYR A 121 10.39 14.71 -9.85
C TYR A 121 11.11 13.64 -9.02
N GLU A 122 11.91 12.79 -9.66
CA GLU A 122 12.55 11.63 -9.02
C GLU A 122 13.50 12.02 -7.87
N GLU A 123 14.10 13.21 -7.93
CA GLU A 123 14.95 13.77 -6.86
C GLU A 123 14.23 14.00 -5.53
N PHE A 124 12.89 14.11 -5.54
CA PHE A 124 12.08 14.28 -4.33
C PHE A 124 11.53 12.95 -3.78
N ILE A 125 11.71 11.84 -4.50
CA ILE A 125 11.09 10.55 -4.19
C ILE A 125 12.17 9.58 -3.68
N SER A 126 11.93 9.00 -2.50
CA SER A 126 12.87 8.10 -1.85
C SER A 126 13.11 6.85 -2.66
N THR A 127 14.39 6.53 -2.88
CA THR A 127 14.84 5.26 -3.44
C THR A 127 15.00 4.17 -2.38
N GLU A 128 15.07 4.55 -1.09
CA GLU A 128 15.32 3.61 0.01
C GLU A 128 14.02 3.10 0.65
N ALA A 129 12.97 3.92 0.72
CA ALA A 129 11.72 3.52 1.35
C ALA A 129 10.99 2.46 0.49
N GLY A 130 10.82 1.26 1.04
CA GLY A 130 10.33 0.11 0.30
C GLY A 130 8.81 -0.09 0.34
N PHE A 131 8.36 -1.17 -0.31
CA PHE A 131 6.97 -1.63 -0.31
C PHE A 131 6.96 -3.12 0.06
N CYS A 132 6.36 -3.47 1.20
CA CYS A 132 6.36 -4.86 1.66
C CYS A 132 5.30 -5.70 0.94
N GLY A 133 5.73 -6.65 0.11
CA GLY A 133 4.85 -7.56 -0.62
C GLY A 133 4.15 -8.60 0.27
N ASP A 134 4.67 -8.83 1.47
CA ASP A 134 4.06 -9.67 2.51
C ASP A 134 3.59 -11.06 2.00
N ARG A 135 4.46 -11.76 1.26
CA ARG A 135 4.16 -13.06 0.66
C ARG A 135 4.58 -14.23 1.55
N GLU A 136 4.75 -13.99 2.86
CA GLU A 136 5.03 -15.05 3.84
C GLU A 136 3.86 -16.05 3.86
N PRO A 137 4.07 -17.30 3.41
CA PRO A 137 2.98 -18.24 3.25
C PRO A 137 2.71 -19.04 4.52
N SER A 138 1.46 -19.49 4.66
CA SER A 138 1.09 -20.49 5.66
C SER A 138 0.00 -21.42 5.16
N THR A 139 0.07 -22.70 5.53
CA THR A 139 -1.05 -23.65 5.36
C THR A 139 -2.01 -23.64 6.55
N ASN A 140 -1.85 -22.70 7.49
CA ASN A 140 -2.69 -22.54 8.66
C ASN A 140 -3.22 -21.11 8.78
N ALA A 141 -4.54 -20.96 8.89
CA ALA A 141 -5.22 -19.66 8.93
C ALA A 141 -4.96 -18.82 10.20
N SER A 142 -4.27 -19.37 11.21
CA SER A 142 -4.06 -18.72 12.51
C SER A 142 -2.60 -18.54 12.90
N ILE A 143 -1.68 -19.27 12.28
CA ILE A 143 -0.24 -19.19 12.59
C ILE A 143 0.58 -19.14 11.31
N SER A 144 1.67 -18.38 11.32
CA SER A 144 2.66 -18.38 10.23
C SER A 144 3.53 -19.62 10.35
N ASN A 145 3.64 -20.43 9.30
CA ASN A 145 4.47 -21.65 9.32
C ASN A 145 5.41 -21.79 8.10
N GLY A 146 5.44 -20.81 7.19
CA GLY A 146 6.29 -20.80 6.01
C GLY A 146 5.95 -21.87 4.98
N GLN A 147 4.80 -22.55 5.10
CA GLN A 147 4.36 -23.60 4.17
C GLN A 147 3.35 -23.03 3.16
N GLY A 148 3.41 -23.51 1.92
CA GLY A 148 2.51 -23.08 0.84
C GLY A 148 3.16 -22.06 -0.10
N GLY A 149 2.38 -21.10 -0.59
CA GLY A 149 2.85 -20.01 -1.45
C GLY A 149 3.14 -20.40 -2.90
N THR A 150 2.87 -21.64 -3.30
CA THR A 150 3.10 -22.13 -4.66
C THR A 150 1.98 -23.03 -5.16
N GLY A 151 1.69 -22.96 -6.47
CA GLY A 151 0.71 -23.79 -7.13
C GLY A 151 -0.68 -23.67 -6.51
N THR A 152 -1.36 -24.79 -6.36
CA THR A 152 -2.72 -24.87 -5.80
C THR A 152 -2.72 -25.20 -4.30
N ILE A 153 -1.57 -25.10 -3.62
CA ILE A 153 -1.50 -25.36 -2.18
C ILE A 153 -2.26 -24.25 -1.45
N GLU A 154 -3.25 -24.62 -0.64
CA GLU A 154 -4.00 -23.66 0.18
C GLU A 154 -3.02 -22.83 1.01
N THR A 155 -3.08 -21.50 0.83
CA THR A 155 -2.13 -20.57 1.45
C THR A 155 -2.87 -19.42 2.11
N TYR A 156 -2.49 -19.10 3.33
CA TYR A 156 -2.88 -17.92 4.09
C TYR A 156 -1.63 -17.06 4.20
N TYR A 157 -1.65 -15.85 3.64
CA TYR A 157 -0.52 -14.94 3.72
C TYR A 157 -0.48 -14.22 5.06
N GLY A 158 0.68 -13.65 5.40
CA GLY A 158 0.90 -12.93 6.66
C GLY A 158 -0.21 -11.95 7.02
N GLY A 159 -0.63 -11.13 6.04
CA GLY A 159 -1.72 -10.15 6.18
C GLY A 159 -3.03 -10.77 6.61
N TYR A 160 -3.39 -11.93 6.06
CA TYR A 160 -4.61 -12.63 6.46
C TYR A 160 -4.59 -13.03 7.92
N ILE A 161 -3.51 -13.68 8.35
CA ILE A 161 -3.39 -14.18 9.72
C ILE A 161 -3.42 -13.00 10.70
N ARG A 162 -2.63 -11.95 10.43
CA ARG A 162 -2.50 -10.84 11.38
C ARG A 162 -3.71 -9.93 11.41
N LEU A 163 -4.37 -9.65 10.27
CA LEU A 163 -5.51 -8.71 10.22
C LEU A 163 -6.84 -9.36 10.56
N ILE A 164 -7.07 -10.61 10.14
CA ILE A 164 -8.37 -11.28 10.31
C ILE A 164 -8.40 -12.10 11.60
N THR A 165 -7.40 -12.95 11.80
CA THR A 165 -7.38 -13.89 12.93
C THR A 165 -6.90 -13.20 14.21
N ASN A 166 -5.76 -12.51 14.15
CA ASN A 166 -5.11 -11.94 15.33
C ASN A 166 -5.47 -10.47 15.60
N LYS A 167 -6.01 -9.76 14.60
CA LYS A 167 -6.36 -8.33 14.66
C LYS A 167 -5.20 -7.44 15.13
N ASN A 168 -4.00 -7.75 14.65
CA ASN A 168 -2.76 -7.08 15.01
C ASN A 168 -2.04 -6.61 13.72
N PRO A 169 -2.34 -5.41 13.21
CA PRO A 169 -1.65 -4.87 12.04
C PRO A 169 -0.16 -4.66 12.34
N ASP A 170 0.66 -4.79 11.31
CA ASP A 170 2.11 -4.69 11.38
C ASP A 170 2.63 -3.88 10.19
N LEU A 171 3.54 -2.95 10.47
CA LEU A 171 4.15 -2.06 9.50
C LEU A 171 5.52 -2.57 9.01
N LYS A 172 6.08 -3.58 9.67
CA LYS A 172 7.40 -4.11 9.40
C LYS A 172 7.36 -5.13 8.28
N CYS A 173 8.29 -5.00 7.32
CA CYS A 173 8.51 -6.08 6.39
C CYS A 173 9.37 -7.19 7.02
N LYS A 174 8.84 -8.40 7.09
CA LYS A 174 9.50 -9.52 7.79
C LYS A 174 10.82 -9.95 7.17
N ASN A 175 11.00 -9.75 5.87
CA ASN A 175 12.16 -10.21 5.14
C ASN A 175 12.49 -9.26 3.98
N ASP A 176 13.78 -9.21 3.63
CA ASP A 176 14.26 -8.36 2.53
C ASP A 176 13.81 -8.86 1.15
N VAL A 177 13.46 -10.14 1.01
CA VAL A 177 13.05 -10.72 -0.28
C VAL A 177 11.68 -10.21 -0.75
N ASP A 178 10.82 -9.81 0.19
CA ASP A 178 9.53 -9.17 -0.08
C ASP A 178 9.53 -7.66 0.13
N LEU A 179 10.63 -7.07 0.62
CA LEU A 179 10.77 -5.62 0.65
C LEU A 179 11.15 -5.12 -0.74
N TYR A 180 10.16 -4.65 -1.50
CA TYR A 180 10.38 -4.15 -2.84
C TYR A 180 11.01 -2.74 -2.80
N THR A 181 12.18 -2.63 -3.41
CA THR A 181 12.96 -1.40 -3.55
C THR A 181 13.47 -1.28 -4.98
N VAL A 182 13.95 -0.08 -5.35
CA VAL A 182 14.62 0.12 -6.64
C VAL A 182 16.06 -0.39 -6.60
N ASN A 183 16.67 -0.57 -7.77
CA ASN A 183 18.02 -1.12 -7.88
C ASN A 183 19.10 -0.30 -7.16
N GLU A 184 18.89 1.01 -7.05
CA GLU A 184 19.78 1.96 -6.39
C GLU A 184 19.72 1.87 -4.85
N SER A 185 18.68 1.25 -4.29
CA SER A 185 18.53 1.11 -2.83
C SER A 185 19.63 0.26 -2.24
N ASN A 186 19.96 0.51 -0.97
CA ASN A 186 20.87 -0.29 -0.18
C ASN A 186 20.23 -1.51 0.47
N LYS A 187 18.89 -1.63 0.44
CA LYS A 187 18.13 -2.71 1.11
C LYS A 187 17.05 -3.32 0.21
N GLY A 188 16.38 -4.35 0.72
CA GLY A 188 15.30 -5.04 0.02
C GLY A 188 15.76 -5.84 -1.21
N ASN A 189 14.79 -6.20 -2.05
CA ASN A 189 15.00 -7.08 -3.19
C ASN A 189 15.44 -6.37 -4.48
N LYS A 190 15.45 -5.04 -4.49
CA LYS A 190 15.97 -4.22 -5.60
C LYS A 190 15.30 -4.48 -6.97
N ALA A 191 14.08 -5.00 -6.96
CA ALA A 191 13.38 -5.47 -8.17
C ALA A 191 12.54 -4.40 -8.87
N LEU A 192 12.31 -3.25 -8.22
CA LEU A 192 11.49 -2.19 -8.81
C LEU A 192 12.27 -1.37 -9.84
N MET A 193 11.59 -1.03 -10.93
CA MET A 193 12.09 -0.04 -11.90
C MET A 193 11.87 1.39 -11.40
N TYR A 194 10.76 1.62 -10.69
CA TYR A 194 10.38 2.92 -10.13
C TYR A 194 9.95 2.76 -8.67
N PRO A 195 10.18 3.75 -7.79
CA PRO A 195 9.83 3.70 -6.37
C PRO A 195 8.33 3.99 -6.15
N ILE A 196 7.48 3.13 -6.71
CA ILE A 196 6.02 3.22 -6.66
C ILE A 196 5.40 1.87 -6.29
N GLY A 197 4.34 1.91 -5.49
CA GLY A 197 3.58 0.73 -5.11
C GLY A 197 2.12 1.06 -4.80
N LEU A 198 1.52 0.22 -3.96
CA LEU A 198 0.18 0.42 -3.40
C LEU A 198 0.27 0.51 -1.87
N ILE A 199 -0.82 0.94 -1.26
CA ILE A 199 -0.99 0.92 0.19
C ILE A 199 -1.13 -0.53 0.68
N THR A 200 -0.58 -0.86 1.85
CA THR A 200 -0.77 -2.18 2.46
C THR A 200 -2.14 -2.28 3.14
N ALA A 201 -2.63 -3.51 3.35
CA ALA A 201 -3.87 -3.72 4.11
C ALA A 201 -3.70 -3.26 5.57
N ASP A 202 -2.51 -3.39 6.15
CA ASP A 202 -2.19 -2.92 7.50
C ASP A 202 -2.33 -1.40 7.63
N GLU A 203 -1.77 -0.65 6.67
CA GLU A 203 -1.92 0.80 6.61
C GLU A 203 -3.39 1.22 6.50
N VAL A 204 -4.18 0.48 5.71
CA VAL A 204 -5.62 0.68 5.56
C VAL A 204 -6.38 0.43 6.88
N VAL A 205 -6.05 -0.65 7.60
CA VAL A 205 -6.64 -0.96 8.92
C VAL A 205 -6.24 0.08 9.95
N MET A 206 -4.96 0.46 10.02
CA MET A 206 -4.47 1.48 10.94
C MET A 206 -5.13 2.84 10.68
N ALA A 207 -5.44 3.17 9.42
CA ALA A 207 -6.16 4.38 9.07
C ALA A 207 -7.63 4.38 9.53
N GLY A 208 -8.24 3.20 9.70
CA GLY A 208 -9.59 3.05 10.26
C GLY A 208 -10.49 2.02 9.57
N ALA A 209 -10.04 1.35 8.51
CA ALA A 209 -10.85 0.30 7.88
C ALA A 209 -10.95 -0.93 8.79
N VAL A 210 -12.06 -1.67 8.67
CA VAL A 210 -12.29 -2.88 9.45
C VAL A 210 -12.68 -4.02 8.51
N TYR A 211 -12.16 -5.22 8.76
CA TYR A 211 -12.45 -6.38 7.93
C TYR A 211 -13.93 -6.76 8.03
N LYS A 212 -14.62 -6.78 6.89
CA LYS A 212 -16.06 -7.06 6.76
C LYS A 212 -17.00 -6.13 7.56
N GLU A 213 -16.52 -4.96 7.96
CA GLU A 213 -17.35 -3.93 8.61
C GLU A 213 -17.23 -2.60 7.88
N VAL A 214 -18.38 -1.93 7.70
CA VAL A 214 -18.49 -0.67 6.98
C VAL A 214 -17.89 0.45 7.83
N ASN A 215 -17.00 1.23 7.23
CA ASN A 215 -16.55 2.51 7.80
C ASN A 215 -16.30 3.51 6.67
N GLU A 216 -17.19 4.48 6.51
CA GLU A 216 -17.09 5.50 5.45
C GLU A 216 -16.49 6.82 5.97
N HIS A 217 -16.05 6.87 7.23
CA HIS A 217 -15.71 8.13 7.91
C HIS A 217 -14.20 8.39 8.04
N PHE A 218 -13.36 7.45 7.63
CA PHE A 218 -11.91 7.61 7.68
C PHE A 218 -11.33 8.24 6.40
N TYR A 219 -10.17 8.88 6.49
CA TYR A 219 -9.66 9.74 5.41
C TYR A 219 -9.27 9.00 4.11
N LEU A 220 -8.96 7.70 4.19
CA LEU A 220 -8.65 6.89 3.01
C LEU A 220 -9.89 6.38 2.28
N PHE A 221 -11.08 6.46 2.89
CA PHE A 221 -12.32 6.18 2.20
C PHE A 221 -12.50 7.13 1.01
N ASN A 222 -12.76 6.56 -0.16
CA ASN A 222 -12.97 7.28 -1.41
C ASN A 222 -14.20 6.82 -2.19
N GLY A 223 -15.05 5.98 -1.60
CA GLY A 223 -16.25 5.45 -2.24
C GLY A 223 -16.01 4.55 -3.45
N LEU A 224 -14.78 4.05 -3.64
CA LEU A 224 -14.39 3.22 -4.77
C LEU A 224 -13.72 1.92 -4.31
N VAL A 225 -13.87 0.86 -5.10
CA VAL A 225 -13.09 -0.36 -4.89
C VAL A 225 -11.65 -0.10 -5.31
N ASN A 226 -10.67 -0.33 -4.43
CA ASN A 226 -9.25 -0.16 -4.75
C ASN A 226 -8.37 -1.24 -4.13
N TRP A 227 -7.35 -1.67 -4.88
CA TRP A 227 -6.43 -2.73 -4.47
C TRP A 227 -5.46 -2.24 -3.39
N THR A 228 -5.12 -3.14 -2.47
CA THR A 228 -3.96 -2.99 -1.59
C THR A 228 -2.79 -3.81 -2.13
N PHE A 229 -1.59 -3.58 -1.60
CA PHE A 229 -0.37 -4.31 -1.94
C PHE A 229 -0.32 -5.72 -1.30
N THR A 230 -1.16 -5.95 -0.28
CA THR A 230 -1.08 -7.12 0.59
C THR A 230 -1.90 -8.29 0.02
N PRO A 231 -1.29 -9.47 -0.20
CA PRO A 231 -2.03 -10.67 -0.56
C PRO A 231 -2.85 -11.16 0.65
N ALA A 232 -3.99 -11.81 0.39
CA ALA A 232 -4.86 -12.33 1.45
C ALA A 232 -4.64 -13.83 1.63
N ASN A 233 -5.19 -14.64 0.73
CA ASN A 233 -5.14 -16.10 0.82
C ASN A 233 -5.37 -16.74 -0.55
N SER A 234 -5.25 -18.05 -0.63
CA SER A 234 -5.46 -18.81 -1.86
C SER A 234 -6.11 -20.18 -1.60
N PHE A 235 -7.00 -20.55 -2.53
CA PHE A 235 -7.62 -21.86 -2.79
C PHE A 235 -8.46 -22.59 -1.73
N SER A 236 -9.29 -21.88 -0.97
CA SER A 236 -10.65 -22.37 -0.65
C SER A 236 -11.69 -21.99 -1.72
N THR A 237 -11.35 -21.06 -2.62
CA THR A 237 -12.26 -20.45 -3.62
C THR A 237 -11.81 -20.62 -5.08
N GLY A 238 -10.76 -21.40 -5.35
CA GLY A 238 -10.21 -21.61 -6.70
C GLY A 238 -9.37 -20.45 -7.26
N ASN A 239 -9.13 -19.39 -6.48
CA ASN A 239 -8.37 -18.20 -6.90
C ASN A 239 -7.33 -17.78 -5.86
N ALA A 240 -6.26 -17.14 -6.32
CA ALA A 240 -5.41 -16.29 -5.49
C ALA A 240 -6.17 -15.00 -5.17
N LEU A 241 -6.16 -14.59 -3.91
CA LEU A 241 -6.90 -13.45 -3.42
C LEU A 241 -5.96 -12.37 -2.89
N GLY A 242 -6.25 -11.12 -3.23
CA GLY A 242 -5.62 -9.93 -2.65
C GLY A 242 -6.59 -9.17 -1.75
N PHE A 243 -6.08 -8.42 -0.78
CA PHE A 243 -6.89 -7.47 -0.02
C PHE A 243 -7.26 -6.25 -0.88
N ARG A 244 -8.49 -5.77 -0.71
CA ARG A 244 -8.98 -4.55 -1.35
C ARG A 244 -9.97 -3.81 -0.46
N MET A 245 -9.99 -2.50 -0.63
CA MET A 245 -11.04 -1.64 -0.10
C MET A 245 -12.32 -1.79 -0.92
N GLY A 246 -13.47 -1.86 -0.25
CA GLY A 246 -14.80 -1.77 -0.84
C GLY A 246 -15.26 -0.33 -1.03
N ALA A 247 -16.26 -0.12 -1.89
CA ALA A 247 -16.86 1.20 -2.13
C ALA A 247 -17.64 1.73 -0.91
N ASP A 248 -17.91 0.87 0.07
CA ASP A 248 -18.52 1.13 1.38
C ASP A 248 -17.47 1.23 2.50
N GLY A 249 -16.18 1.29 2.16
CA GLY A 249 -15.09 1.43 3.14
C GLY A 249 -14.76 0.15 3.92
N VAL A 250 -15.35 -0.98 3.53
CA VAL A 250 -15.01 -2.30 4.08
C VAL A 250 -13.62 -2.73 3.60
N LEU A 251 -12.78 -3.25 4.50
CA LEU A 251 -11.65 -4.07 4.06
C LEU A 251 -12.15 -5.48 3.74
N GLY A 252 -11.92 -5.93 2.52
CA GLY A 252 -12.27 -7.28 2.06
C GLY A 252 -11.15 -7.91 1.26
N ASN A 253 -11.42 -9.07 0.67
CA ASN A 253 -10.53 -9.72 -0.28
C ASN A 253 -11.27 -10.13 -1.55
N SER A 254 -10.52 -10.32 -2.63
CA SER A 254 -11.10 -10.72 -3.91
C SER A 254 -10.09 -11.38 -4.82
N GLY A 255 -10.60 -12.12 -5.81
CA GLY A 255 -9.77 -12.74 -6.85
C GLY A 255 -8.92 -11.71 -7.56
N VAL A 256 -7.62 -11.98 -7.69
CA VAL A 256 -6.66 -11.04 -8.30
C VAL A 256 -6.96 -10.72 -9.77
N SER A 257 -7.76 -11.54 -10.45
CA SER A 257 -8.24 -11.30 -11.81
C SER A 257 -9.40 -10.29 -11.90
N TYR A 258 -10.03 -9.92 -10.79
CA TYR A 258 -11.10 -8.93 -10.80
C TYR A 258 -10.57 -7.51 -10.94
N THR A 259 -11.35 -6.66 -11.58
CA THR A 259 -11.00 -5.25 -11.72
C THR A 259 -11.20 -4.50 -10.41
N GLY A 260 -10.21 -3.69 -10.04
CA GLY A 260 -10.25 -2.76 -8.91
C GLY A 260 -9.46 -1.50 -9.22
N GLY A 261 -9.71 -0.44 -8.46
CA GLY A 261 -9.01 0.84 -8.54
C GLY A 261 -7.53 0.74 -8.23
N VAL A 262 -6.73 1.54 -8.92
CA VAL A 262 -5.28 1.65 -8.71
C VAL A 262 -4.99 3.01 -8.06
N ARG A 263 -4.41 2.99 -6.86
CA ARG A 263 -4.02 4.21 -6.13
C ARG A 263 -2.52 4.16 -5.83
N PRO A 264 -1.70 4.92 -6.58
CA PRO A 264 -0.27 5.02 -6.33
C PRO A 264 0.06 5.38 -4.89
N VAL A 265 1.07 4.72 -4.35
CA VAL A 265 1.77 5.14 -3.13
C VAL A 265 3.23 5.39 -3.48
N ILE A 266 3.74 6.51 -2.99
CA ILE A 266 5.15 6.88 -3.08
C ILE A 266 5.64 7.36 -1.70
N ASN A 267 6.96 7.43 -1.54
CA ASN A 267 7.59 8.01 -0.36
C ASN A 267 8.41 9.22 -0.80
N LEU A 268 8.15 10.40 -0.24
CA LEU A 268 9.04 11.55 -0.43
C LEU A 268 10.30 11.38 0.42
N VAL A 269 11.44 11.88 -0.05
CA VAL A 269 12.69 11.87 0.73
C VAL A 269 12.54 12.65 2.04
N HIS A 270 13.42 12.38 3.01
CA HIS A 270 13.52 13.17 4.23
C HIS A 270 14.14 14.56 3.95
N ASP A 271 14.09 15.46 4.94
CA ASP A 271 14.68 16.81 4.91
C ASP A 271 14.22 17.75 3.77
N LEU A 272 13.01 17.52 3.25
CA LEU A 272 12.39 18.44 2.29
C LEU A 272 11.92 19.73 2.97
N GLU A 273 12.13 20.86 2.30
CA GLU A 273 11.48 22.11 2.68
C GLU A 273 10.01 22.07 2.22
N ILE A 274 9.10 21.99 3.19
CA ILE A 274 7.66 21.94 2.96
C ILE A 274 7.01 23.22 3.51
N ILE A 275 6.11 23.79 2.74
CA ILE A 275 5.26 24.93 3.14
C ILE A 275 3.79 24.53 3.18
N GLY A 276 2.95 25.36 3.80
CA GLY A 276 1.51 25.10 3.97
C GLY A 276 1.18 24.46 5.31
N SER A 277 -0.11 24.40 5.62
CA SER A 277 -0.64 23.85 6.88
C SER A 277 -1.08 22.39 6.78
N GLY A 278 -1.06 21.80 5.58
CA GLY A 278 -1.53 20.45 5.34
C GLY A 278 -3.04 20.32 5.23
N THR A 279 -3.78 21.44 5.27
CA THR A 279 -5.24 21.41 5.13
C THR A 279 -5.67 21.27 3.68
N SER A 280 -6.93 20.88 3.41
CA SER A 280 -7.41 20.76 2.02
C SER A 280 -7.37 22.08 1.24
N SER A 281 -7.50 23.22 1.92
CA SER A 281 -7.42 24.56 1.34
C SER A 281 -6.00 25.12 1.25
N ASP A 282 -5.09 24.59 2.06
CA ASP A 282 -3.68 25.01 2.15
C ASP A 282 -2.82 23.75 2.38
N PRO A 283 -2.69 22.89 1.34
CA PRO A 283 -2.00 21.62 1.45
C PRO A 283 -0.51 21.85 1.65
N PHE A 284 0.19 20.84 2.16
CA PHE A 284 1.63 20.83 2.14
C PHE A 284 2.14 20.84 0.70
N VAL A 285 3.12 21.69 0.40
CA VAL A 285 3.77 21.77 -0.92
C VAL A 285 5.28 21.62 -0.72
N VAL A 286 5.88 20.71 -1.48
CA VAL A 286 7.33 20.56 -1.55
C VAL A 286 7.89 21.70 -2.40
N LYS A 287 8.76 22.52 -1.83
CA LYS A 287 9.35 23.65 -2.54
C LYS A 287 10.21 23.15 -3.70
N GLY A 288 9.97 23.67 -4.90
CA GLY A 288 10.68 23.27 -6.12
C GLY A 288 10.07 22.08 -6.86
N ALA A 289 9.00 21.47 -6.34
CA ALA A 289 8.26 20.38 -6.99
C ALA A 289 6.90 20.82 -7.55
N GLU A 290 6.83 22.07 -8.03
CA GLU A 290 5.63 22.68 -8.65
C GLU A 290 5.48 22.34 -10.13
#